data_AF-A0A957YB48-F1
#
_entry.id   AF-A0A957YB48-F1
#
_cell.length_a   1.000
_cell.length_b   1.000
_cell.length_c   1.000
_cell.angle_alpha   90.00
_cell.angle_beta   90.00
_cell.angle_gamma   90.00
#
_symmetry.space_group_name_H-M   'P 1'
#
loop_
_entity.id
_entity.type
_entity.pdbx_description
1 polymer ?
#
loop_
_entity_poly.entity_id
_entity_poly.type
_entity_poly.pdbx_seq_one_letter_code
_entity_poly.pdbx_strand_id
1 'polypeptide(L)'
;MLGLNAPQKSSLLVTLIAVLTLLLAACGGNDVEVETPTEKPEAETIVQEVTEEAVAEAEQPETTEDIETVPEDEAEATAEVEVVTIEEPSTETAAVPDGWIEFTSEEFGFSVMMPGEPEPIVQSLGADAPGSNVSLFMYEGKEPGREYAYGTAYVAMPLDVSGLSEEEVEALFDDSRNGGLQSMGATLVDEHSAPLQAYPGRLVEFNSDFMKGMNWFILAENNLYQVMVLTSSLDEEFTAEDRAFLESFTLHDDLPQPDFSAAPAGEAATTQPASEERADAGSPEAVLQAVFDAASSGEFESLAGLCDPTGENDGDTQTICSIADDTATQASFIEHFSTGQISGSAVISADGTEAEVPFLFGPDGQQEETMKMINRDGQWYLSSF
;
A
#
# COMPACT_ATOMS: atom_id res chain seq x y z
N MET A 1 15.37 1.90 -23.60
CA MET A 1 13.96 1.45 -23.54
C MET A 1 13.94 -0.07 -23.61
N LEU A 2 13.75 -0.75 -22.48
CA LEU A 2 13.42 -2.17 -22.49
C LEU A 2 12.00 -2.35 -23.05
N GLY A 3 11.84 -3.33 -23.94
CA GLY A 3 10.54 -3.79 -24.44
C GLY A 3 9.84 -4.68 -23.43
N LEU A 4 9.58 -4.15 -22.23
CA LEU A 4 8.55 -4.71 -21.35
C LEU A 4 7.21 -4.36 -21.97
N ASN A 5 6.32 -5.34 -22.11
CA ASN A 5 4.96 -5.05 -22.53
C ASN A 5 4.27 -4.29 -21.38
N ALA A 6 3.46 -3.29 -21.72
CA ALA A 6 2.67 -2.46 -20.79
C ALA A 6 2.11 -3.19 -19.55
N PRO A 7 1.53 -4.40 -19.64
CA PRO A 7 0.99 -5.10 -18.45
C PRO A 7 2.04 -5.42 -17.37
N GLN A 8 3.31 -5.65 -17.74
CA GLN A 8 4.35 -5.98 -16.74
C GLN A 8 4.83 -4.75 -15.97
N LYS A 9 4.95 -3.60 -16.64
CA LYS A 9 5.26 -2.32 -15.99
C LYS A 9 4.13 -1.89 -15.05
N SER A 10 2.89 -2.11 -15.48
CA SER A 10 1.70 -1.86 -14.66
C SER A 10 1.71 -2.73 -13.40
N SER A 11 2.09 -4.01 -13.50
CA SER A 11 2.13 -4.91 -12.34
C SER A 11 3.14 -4.47 -11.28
N LEU A 12 4.36 -4.07 -11.67
CA LEU A 12 5.38 -3.65 -10.71
C LEU A 12 5.02 -2.31 -10.05
N LEU A 13 4.41 -1.38 -10.80
CA LEU A 13 3.94 -0.09 -10.29
C LEU A 13 2.74 -0.25 -9.34
N VAL A 14 1.79 -1.15 -9.62
CA VAL A 14 0.66 -1.46 -8.71
C VAL A 14 1.17 -2.10 -7.42
N THR A 15 2.12 -3.03 -7.53
CA THR A 15 2.81 -3.61 -6.38
C THR A 15 3.54 -2.54 -5.56
N LEU A 16 4.17 -1.59 -6.24
CA LEU A 16 4.87 -0.49 -5.61
C LEU A 16 3.92 0.47 -4.87
N ILE A 17 2.73 0.72 -5.43
CA ILE A 17 1.67 1.47 -4.76
C ILE A 17 1.25 0.71 -3.49
N ALA A 18 1.10 -0.62 -3.52
CA ALA A 18 0.83 -1.42 -2.32
C ALA A 18 1.98 -1.34 -1.29
N VAL A 19 3.24 -1.33 -1.74
CA VAL A 19 4.44 -1.07 -0.90
C VAL A 19 4.48 0.37 -0.36
N LEU A 20 3.79 1.30 -1.01
CA LEU A 20 3.60 2.64 -0.48
C LEU A 20 2.44 2.72 0.51
N THR A 21 1.34 1.98 0.29
CA THR A 21 0.21 1.94 1.23
C THR A 21 0.61 1.38 2.60
N LEU A 22 1.72 0.60 2.68
CA LEU A 22 2.33 0.18 3.96
C LEU A 22 2.58 1.37 4.91
N LEU A 23 2.89 2.57 4.38
CA LEU A 23 3.24 3.79 5.13
C LEU A 23 2.07 4.39 5.90
N LEU A 24 0.86 4.28 5.36
CA LEU A 24 -0.31 4.98 5.88
C LEU A 24 -0.97 4.23 7.03
N ALA A 25 -0.89 2.91 7.06
CA ALA A 25 -1.46 2.10 8.13
C ALA A 25 -0.80 2.40 9.50
N ALA A 26 0.47 2.80 9.51
CA ALA A 26 1.20 3.15 10.72
C ALA A 26 0.92 4.58 11.23
N CYS A 27 0.50 5.49 10.34
CA CYS A 27 0.15 6.86 10.70
C CYS A 27 -1.35 7.03 11.01
N GLY A 28 -2.19 6.13 10.49
CA GLY A 28 -3.63 6.06 10.75
C GLY A 28 -3.91 5.28 12.03
N GLY A 29 -3.57 5.86 13.19
CA GLY A 29 -3.96 5.29 14.47
C GLY A 29 -5.47 5.06 14.51
N ASN A 30 -5.90 3.80 14.68
CA ASN A 30 -7.24 3.51 15.18
C ASN A 30 -7.39 4.30 16.49
N ASP A 31 -8.36 5.19 16.56
CA ASP A 31 -8.80 5.80 17.81
C ASP A 31 -9.16 4.68 18.79
N VAL A 32 -8.20 4.25 19.61
CA VAL A 32 -8.46 3.41 20.77
C VAL A 32 -9.15 4.31 21.78
N GLU A 33 -10.48 4.30 21.77
CA GLU A 33 -11.29 4.84 22.85
C GLU A 33 -10.89 4.11 24.14
N VAL A 34 -10.02 4.73 24.94
CA VAL A 34 -9.74 4.30 26.30
C VAL A 34 -10.99 4.62 27.13
N GLU A 35 -11.93 3.68 27.19
CA GLU A 35 -13.06 3.77 28.11
C GLU A 35 -12.53 3.81 29.55
N THR A 36 -12.63 4.97 30.19
CA THR A 36 -12.45 5.10 31.63
C THR A 36 -13.52 4.32 32.37
N PRO A 37 -13.18 3.49 33.38
CA PRO A 37 -14.15 2.67 34.08
C PRO A 37 -15.06 3.56 34.94
N THR A 38 -16.31 3.68 34.53
CA THR A 38 -17.35 4.42 35.27
C THR A 38 -18.04 3.50 36.27
N GLU A 39 -18.37 4.08 37.42
CA GLU A 39 -18.91 3.47 38.63
C GLU A 39 -20.02 2.43 38.43
N LYS A 40 -19.87 1.36 39.20
CA LYS A 40 -20.86 0.32 39.55
C LYS A 40 -22.21 0.92 39.98
N PRO A 41 -23.34 0.53 39.35
CA PRO A 41 -24.65 0.70 39.96
C PRO A 41 -25.10 -0.55 40.71
N GLU A 42 -25.89 -0.28 41.74
CA GLU A 42 -26.46 -1.22 42.70
C GLU A 42 -27.50 -2.16 42.08
N ALA A 43 -27.66 -3.32 42.72
CA ALA A 43 -28.56 -4.39 42.33
C ALA A 43 -30.04 -3.99 42.55
N GLU A 44 -30.84 -4.04 41.49
CA GLU A 44 -32.30 -4.14 41.60
C GLU A 44 -32.76 -5.55 41.22
N THR A 45 -33.53 -6.12 42.14
CA THR A 45 -34.19 -7.42 42.03
C THR A 45 -35.45 -7.27 41.19
N ILE A 46 -35.54 -7.97 40.06
CA ILE A 46 -36.78 -8.10 39.29
C ILE A 46 -37.24 -9.56 39.32
N VAL A 47 -38.41 -9.75 39.91
CA VAL A 47 -39.21 -10.97 39.90
C VAL A 47 -39.86 -11.09 38.51
N GLN A 48 -39.66 -12.21 37.81
CA GLN A 48 -40.46 -12.56 36.64
C GLN A 48 -41.27 -13.84 36.89
N GLU A 49 -42.57 -13.69 36.66
CA GLU A 49 -43.60 -14.73 36.67
C GLU A 49 -43.39 -15.74 35.53
N VAL A 50 -43.68 -16.99 35.86
CA VAL A 50 -43.72 -18.15 34.97
C VAL A 50 -45.04 -18.14 34.20
N THR A 51 -44.99 -18.36 32.89
CA THR A 51 -46.13 -18.92 32.13
C THR A 51 -45.65 -20.06 31.24
N GLU A 52 -46.34 -21.20 31.39
CA GLU A 52 -46.23 -22.45 30.62
C GLU A 52 -46.89 -22.36 29.24
N GLU A 53 -46.37 -23.14 28.29
CA GLU A 53 -46.96 -23.80 27.09
C GLU A 53 -45.98 -23.67 25.90
N ALA A 54 -45.72 -24.67 25.05
CA ALA A 54 -46.17 -26.04 24.94
C ALA A 54 -45.14 -26.84 24.11
N VAL A 55 -45.30 -28.16 24.19
CA VAL A 55 -44.50 -29.26 23.67
C VAL A 55 -44.41 -29.31 22.14
N ALA A 56 -43.23 -29.61 21.60
CA ALA A 56 -43.10 -30.33 20.33
C ALA A 56 -41.84 -31.21 20.32
N GLU A 57 -42.10 -32.50 20.12
CA GLU A 57 -41.23 -33.66 19.95
C GLU A 57 -40.16 -33.49 18.86
N ALA A 58 -38.92 -33.90 19.15
CA ALA A 58 -38.01 -34.49 18.16
C ALA A 58 -36.96 -35.37 18.85
N GLU A 59 -36.83 -36.59 18.34
CA GLU A 59 -36.10 -37.73 18.87
C GLU A 59 -34.56 -37.55 18.82
N GLN A 60 -33.88 -37.98 19.89
CA GLN A 60 -32.45 -38.25 19.91
C GLN A 60 -32.17 -39.69 19.42
N PRO A 61 -31.01 -39.94 18.78
CA PRO A 61 -30.32 -41.20 18.96
C PRO A 61 -29.11 -41.03 19.90
N GLU A 62 -29.09 -41.89 20.92
CA GLU A 62 -27.97 -42.11 21.82
C GLU A 62 -26.78 -42.76 21.08
N THR A 63 -25.58 -42.22 21.29
CA THR A 63 -24.33 -42.98 21.23
C THR A 63 -23.41 -42.50 22.34
N THR A 64 -23.43 -43.24 23.44
CA THR A 64 -22.38 -43.26 24.47
C THR A 64 -21.19 -44.04 23.95
N GLU A 65 -20.07 -43.37 23.70
CA GLU A 65 -18.76 -44.02 23.62
C GLU A 65 -18.02 -43.82 24.95
N ASP A 66 -17.54 -44.94 25.46
CA ASP A 66 -16.78 -45.10 26.69
C ASP A 66 -15.46 -44.31 26.63
N ILE A 67 -15.29 -43.37 27.57
CA ILE A 67 -13.99 -42.73 27.81
C ILE A 67 -13.18 -43.66 28.71
N GLU A 68 -12.27 -44.39 28.09
CA GLU A 68 -11.26 -45.22 28.75
C GLU A 68 -10.24 -44.30 29.45
N THR A 69 -10.16 -44.42 30.77
CA THR A 69 -9.19 -43.71 31.62
C THR A 69 -7.78 -44.19 31.33
N VAL A 70 -6.93 -43.32 30.76
CA VAL A 70 -5.50 -43.54 30.60
C VAL A 70 -4.78 -43.31 31.94
N PRO A 71 -3.87 -44.20 32.36
CA PRO A 71 -3.13 -44.05 33.62
C PRO A 71 -2.08 -42.94 33.54
N GLU A 72 -2.01 -42.13 34.61
CA GLU A 72 -0.88 -41.28 34.95
C GLU A 72 0.36 -42.16 35.20
N ASP A 73 1.29 -42.18 34.25
CA ASP A 73 2.64 -42.72 34.45
C ASP A 73 3.64 -41.57 34.33
N GLU A 74 4.07 -41.09 35.49
CA GLU A 74 5.15 -40.11 35.67
C GLU A 74 6.47 -40.74 35.22
N ALA A 75 6.89 -40.44 33.99
CA ALA A 75 8.26 -40.65 33.54
C ALA A 75 8.94 -39.29 33.37
N GLU A 76 9.72 -38.88 34.37
CA GLU A 76 10.69 -37.79 34.29
C GLU A 76 11.74 -38.10 33.21
N ALA A 77 11.48 -37.68 31.98
CA ALA A 77 12.48 -37.60 30.92
C ALA A 77 13.23 -36.27 31.07
N THR A 78 14.42 -36.33 31.66
CA THR A 78 15.39 -35.22 31.65
C THR A 78 15.95 -35.09 30.24
N ALA A 79 15.30 -34.25 29.42
CA ALA A 79 15.85 -33.83 28.14
C ALA A 79 17.03 -32.88 28.40
N GLU A 80 18.23 -33.31 28.03
CA GLU A 80 19.40 -32.43 27.98
C GLU A 80 19.14 -31.36 26.91
N VAL A 81 18.95 -30.12 27.36
CA VAL A 81 18.79 -28.95 26.48
C VAL A 81 20.15 -28.69 25.83
N GLU A 82 20.30 -29.09 24.57
CA GLU A 82 21.44 -28.73 23.74
C GLU A 82 21.35 -27.22 23.49
N VAL A 83 22.22 -26.46 24.15
CA VAL A 83 22.34 -25.01 23.95
C VAL A 83 22.93 -24.80 22.56
N VAL A 84 22.05 -24.60 21.57
CA VAL A 84 22.43 -24.16 20.23
C VAL A 84 23.10 -22.80 20.39
N THR A 85 24.43 -22.80 20.26
CA THR A 85 25.21 -21.56 20.21
C THR A 85 24.95 -20.94 18.85
N ILE A 86 24.13 -19.89 18.81
CA ILE A 86 23.91 -19.08 17.61
C ILE A 86 25.23 -18.37 17.34
N GLU A 87 25.89 -18.68 16.23
CA GLU A 87 27.11 -17.99 15.81
C GLU A 87 26.79 -16.50 15.59
N GLU A 88 27.58 -15.61 16.21
CA GLU A 88 27.42 -14.16 16.05
C GLU A 88 27.51 -13.81 14.55
N PRO A 89 26.60 -12.98 14.02
CA PRO A 89 26.61 -12.62 12.60
C PRO A 89 27.96 -12.00 12.23
N SER A 90 28.57 -12.56 11.18
CA SER A 90 29.85 -12.09 10.65
C SER A 90 29.74 -10.61 10.29
N THR A 91 30.60 -9.78 10.88
CA THR A 91 30.66 -8.32 10.68
C THR A 91 31.38 -7.94 9.37
N GLU A 92 31.51 -8.87 8.43
CA GLU A 92 32.15 -8.63 7.15
C GLU A 92 31.15 -7.95 6.22
N THR A 93 31.18 -6.61 6.19
CA THR A 93 30.40 -5.78 5.26
C THR A 93 30.50 -6.33 3.85
N ALA A 94 29.37 -6.65 3.24
CA ALA A 94 29.35 -7.22 1.90
C ALA A 94 30.04 -6.25 0.92
N ALA A 95 31.00 -6.76 0.14
CA ALA A 95 31.67 -5.95 -0.87
C ALA A 95 30.68 -5.60 -1.98
N VAL A 96 30.52 -4.30 -2.25
CA VAL A 96 29.68 -3.80 -3.35
C VAL A 96 30.22 -4.32 -4.68
N PRO A 97 29.37 -4.85 -5.59
CA PRO A 97 29.84 -5.40 -6.86
C PRO A 97 30.50 -4.35 -7.76
N ASP A 98 31.43 -4.83 -8.61
CA ASP A 98 32.10 -3.99 -9.60
C ASP A 98 31.08 -3.36 -10.57
N GLY A 99 31.17 -2.04 -10.76
CA GLY A 99 30.34 -1.29 -11.72
C GLY A 99 29.09 -0.63 -11.12
N TRP A 100 28.80 -0.86 -9.84
CA TRP A 100 27.77 -0.10 -9.13
C TRP A 100 28.19 1.36 -8.96
N ILE A 101 27.21 2.25 -9.00
CA ILE A 101 27.39 3.68 -8.80
C ILE A 101 26.83 4.09 -7.44
N GLU A 102 27.42 5.12 -6.84
CA GLU A 102 26.83 5.77 -5.68
C GLU A 102 25.72 6.71 -6.16
N PHE A 103 24.51 6.50 -5.65
CA PHE A 103 23.40 7.43 -5.77
C PHE A 103 23.27 8.21 -4.47
N THR A 104 23.25 9.53 -4.57
CA THR A 104 23.14 10.45 -3.43
C THR A 104 21.93 11.34 -3.60
N SER A 105 21.05 11.37 -2.60
CA SER A 105 20.00 12.36 -2.50
C SER A 105 20.37 13.39 -1.44
N GLU A 106 20.82 14.56 -1.89
CA GLU A 106 21.06 15.72 -1.01
C GLU A 106 19.75 16.26 -0.42
N GLU A 107 18.63 16.10 -1.13
CA GLU A 107 17.31 16.57 -0.69
C GLU A 107 16.76 15.74 0.47
N PHE A 108 17.07 14.44 0.48
CA PHE A 108 16.59 13.48 1.48
C PHE A 108 17.72 12.95 2.39
N GLY A 109 18.93 13.50 2.30
CA GLY A 109 20.04 13.22 3.23
C GLY A 109 20.52 11.78 3.25
N PHE A 110 20.58 11.09 2.11
CA PHE A 110 21.05 9.71 2.06
C PHE A 110 21.96 9.41 0.87
N SER A 111 22.68 8.30 0.96
CA SER A 111 23.42 7.70 -0.16
C SER A 111 23.32 6.19 -0.14
N VAL A 112 23.31 5.57 -1.32
CA VAL A 112 23.18 4.13 -1.51
C VAL A 112 23.89 3.71 -2.79
N MET A 113 24.45 2.52 -2.83
CA MET A 113 25.05 1.97 -4.05
C MET A 113 23.96 1.32 -4.90
N MET A 114 23.93 1.59 -6.19
CA MET A 114 22.97 1.02 -7.14
C MET A 114 23.66 0.49 -8.40
N PRO A 115 23.10 -0.52 -9.10
CA PRO A 115 23.66 -1.00 -10.36
C PRO A 115 23.62 0.02 -11.51
N GLY A 116 22.79 1.07 -11.36
CA GLY A 116 22.64 2.15 -12.33
C GLY A 116 21.91 3.35 -11.72
N GLU A 117 21.61 4.35 -12.55
CA GLU A 117 20.90 5.56 -12.11
C GLU A 117 19.41 5.23 -11.87
N PRO A 118 18.87 5.46 -10.66
CA PRO A 118 17.47 5.20 -10.37
C PRO A 118 16.55 6.22 -11.04
N GLU A 119 15.32 5.79 -11.35
CA GLU A 119 14.24 6.67 -11.78
C GLU A 119 13.52 7.25 -10.55
N PRO A 120 13.34 8.58 -10.46
CA PRO A 120 12.56 9.19 -9.40
C PRO A 120 11.07 9.00 -9.67
N ILE A 121 10.34 8.58 -8.66
CA ILE A 121 8.88 8.44 -8.62
C ILE A 121 8.40 9.26 -7.43
N VAL A 122 7.70 10.35 -7.70
CA VAL A 122 7.06 11.16 -6.66
C VAL A 122 5.59 10.81 -6.68
N GLN A 123 5.08 10.31 -5.56
CA GLN A 123 3.66 9.99 -5.42
C GLN A 123 3.06 10.85 -4.32
N SER A 124 1.97 11.55 -4.66
CA SER A 124 1.14 12.22 -3.66
C SER A 124 0.00 11.29 -3.25
N LEU A 125 -0.24 11.17 -1.96
CA LEU A 125 -1.30 10.33 -1.37
C LEU A 125 -2.54 11.16 -0.98
N GLY A 126 -2.68 12.36 -1.56
CA GLY A 126 -3.75 13.32 -1.26
C GLY A 126 -3.36 14.33 -0.18
N ALA A 127 -3.94 15.53 -0.23
CA ALA A 127 -3.51 16.67 0.59
C ALA A 127 -3.67 16.46 2.11
N ASP A 128 -4.61 15.60 2.52
CA ASP A 128 -4.99 15.42 3.92
C ASP A 128 -4.38 14.18 4.60
N ALA A 129 -3.64 13.34 3.85
CA ALA A 129 -3.01 12.15 4.41
C ALA A 129 -1.70 12.50 5.16
N PRO A 130 -1.50 12.04 6.41
CA PRO A 130 -0.19 11.97 7.05
C PRO A 130 0.86 11.35 6.11
N GLY A 131 1.96 12.04 5.82
CA GLY A 131 2.96 11.54 4.86
C GLY A 131 2.50 11.61 3.40
N SER A 132 1.68 12.60 3.06
CA SER A 132 1.08 12.82 1.74
C SER A 132 2.05 12.88 0.55
N ASN A 133 3.35 13.01 0.78
CA ASN A 133 4.36 12.94 -0.27
C ASN A 133 5.34 11.82 0.03
N VAL A 134 5.37 10.83 -0.86
CA VAL A 134 6.37 9.79 -0.86
C VAL A 134 7.33 10.03 -2.01
N SER A 135 8.61 10.11 -1.70
CA SER A 135 9.66 10.23 -2.70
C SER A 135 10.38 8.90 -2.81
N LEU A 136 10.26 8.27 -3.97
CA LEU A 136 10.82 6.96 -4.26
C LEU A 136 11.86 7.07 -5.38
N PHE A 137 12.96 6.35 -5.23
CA PHE A 137 14.00 6.20 -6.25
C PHE A 137 14.18 4.71 -6.51
N MET A 138 13.98 4.29 -7.76
CA MET A 138 13.97 2.87 -8.09
C MET A 138 14.83 2.56 -9.30
N TYR A 139 15.60 1.47 -9.21
CA TYR A 139 16.31 0.87 -10.32
C TYR A 139 15.73 -0.53 -10.58
N GLU A 140 15.30 -0.78 -11.81
CA GLU A 140 14.80 -2.09 -12.24
C GLU A 140 15.88 -2.85 -13.03
N GLY A 141 16.04 -4.13 -12.73
CA GLY A 141 16.99 -5.03 -13.38
C GLY A 141 16.34 -6.32 -13.85
N LYS A 142 16.94 -6.91 -14.91
CA LYS A 142 16.50 -8.18 -15.46
C LYS A 142 17.68 -9.03 -15.91
N GLU A 143 17.70 -10.26 -15.41
CA GLU A 143 18.67 -11.30 -15.72
C GLU A 143 17.96 -12.59 -16.13
N PRO A 144 18.66 -13.56 -16.75
CA PRO A 144 18.06 -14.85 -17.09
C PRO A 144 17.49 -15.56 -15.85
N GLY A 145 16.15 -15.60 -15.75
CA GLY A 145 15.44 -16.24 -14.65
C GLY A 145 15.10 -15.31 -13.48
N ARG A 146 15.47 -14.02 -13.55
CA ARG A 146 15.31 -13.09 -12.44
C ARG A 146 14.93 -11.68 -12.90
N GLU A 147 13.85 -11.16 -12.37
CA GLU A 147 13.46 -9.75 -12.48
C GLU A 147 13.47 -9.17 -11.07
N TYR A 148 14.13 -8.03 -10.91
CA TYR A 148 14.34 -7.42 -9.60
C TYR A 148 14.23 -5.90 -9.65
N ALA A 149 13.94 -5.30 -8.49
CA ALA A 149 14.00 -3.86 -8.29
C ALA A 149 14.75 -3.54 -6.99
N TYR A 150 15.59 -2.52 -7.06
CA TYR A 150 16.25 -1.89 -5.92
C TYR A 150 15.62 -0.52 -5.72
N GLY A 151 15.13 -0.25 -4.52
CA GLY A 151 14.40 0.97 -4.22
C GLY A 151 14.81 1.63 -2.92
N THR A 152 14.76 2.95 -2.88
CA THR A 152 14.77 3.74 -1.64
C THR A 152 13.56 4.64 -1.61
N ALA A 153 12.78 4.61 -0.53
CA ALA A 153 11.67 5.52 -0.31
C ALA A 153 11.93 6.42 0.89
N TYR A 154 11.44 7.65 0.81
CA TYR A 154 11.44 8.65 1.87
C TYR A 154 10.01 9.08 2.14
N VAL A 155 9.64 9.11 3.42
CA VAL A 155 8.38 9.68 3.90
C VAL A 155 8.61 10.59 5.09
N ALA A 156 8.15 11.83 4.96
CA ALA A 156 8.05 12.74 6.08
C ALA A 156 6.85 12.33 6.96
N MET A 157 7.12 11.96 8.20
CA MET A 157 6.06 11.63 9.13
C MET A 157 5.62 12.88 9.89
N PRO A 158 4.31 13.11 10.08
CA PRO A 158 3.82 14.23 10.89
C PRO A 158 3.93 13.97 12.40
N LEU A 159 4.69 12.96 12.80
CA LEU A 159 4.90 12.53 14.18
C LEU A 159 6.30 12.92 14.64
N ASP A 160 6.39 13.51 15.83
CA ASP A 160 7.67 13.73 16.50
C ASP A 160 8.14 12.42 17.14
N VAL A 161 8.90 11.62 16.39
CA VAL A 161 9.37 10.32 16.90
C VAL A 161 10.49 10.46 17.92
N SER A 162 11.12 11.63 18.02
CA SER A 162 12.20 11.86 18.99
C SER A 162 11.72 11.78 20.45
N GLY A 163 10.40 11.93 20.66
CA GLY A 163 9.74 11.79 21.95
C GLY A 163 9.18 10.41 22.26
N LEU A 164 9.22 9.46 21.31
CA LEU A 164 8.66 8.12 21.50
C LEU A 164 9.57 7.25 22.35
N SER A 165 8.95 6.42 23.18
CA SER A 165 9.63 5.32 23.87
C SER A 165 10.02 4.21 22.89
N GLU A 166 10.95 3.35 23.30
CA GLU A 166 11.34 2.17 22.52
C GLU A 166 10.12 1.28 22.19
N GLU A 167 9.19 1.11 23.13
CA GLU A 167 7.95 0.35 22.91
C GLU A 167 7.05 0.97 21.85
N GLU A 168 6.91 2.31 21.82
CA GLU A 168 6.13 3.01 20.81
C GLU A 168 6.79 2.96 19.43
N VAL A 169 8.13 3.00 19.37
CA VAL A 169 8.88 2.81 18.12
C VAL A 169 8.70 1.38 17.58
N GLU A 170 8.76 0.38 18.44
CA GLU A 170 8.52 -1.01 18.05
C GLU A 170 7.07 -1.23 17.57
N ALA A 171 6.10 -0.60 18.23
CA ALA A 171 4.69 -0.62 17.79
C ALA A 171 4.51 0.04 16.42
N LEU A 172 5.17 1.18 16.16
CA LEU A 172 5.14 1.85 14.86
C LEU A 172 5.68 0.96 13.74
N PHE A 173 6.77 0.23 14.00
CA PHE A 173 7.30 -0.75 13.04
C PHE A 173 6.36 -1.94 12.86
N ASP A 174 5.73 -2.44 13.93
CA ASP A 174 4.75 -3.52 13.85
C ASP A 174 3.55 -3.14 12.98
N ASP A 175 3.03 -1.93 13.16
CA ASP A 175 1.90 -1.41 12.38
C ASP A 175 2.27 -1.22 10.91
N SER A 176 3.45 -0.65 10.65
CA SER A 176 4.00 -0.49 9.29
C SER A 176 4.14 -1.84 8.58
N ARG A 177 4.73 -2.82 9.26
CA ARG A 177 4.87 -4.19 8.74
C ARG A 177 3.52 -4.83 8.50
N ASN A 178 2.62 -4.82 9.47
CA ASN A 178 1.36 -5.56 9.43
C ASN A 178 0.42 -4.99 8.36
N GLY A 179 0.18 -3.69 8.39
CA GLY A 179 -0.64 -3.02 7.37
C GLY A 179 -0.02 -3.22 5.99
N GLY A 180 1.32 -3.23 5.96
CA GLY A 180 2.04 -3.48 4.76
C GLY A 180 1.83 -4.87 4.15
N LEU A 181 2.14 -5.92 4.91
CA LEU A 181 1.94 -7.31 4.49
C LEU A 181 0.48 -7.57 4.10
N GLN A 182 -0.47 -7.03 4.87
CA GLN A 182 -1.89 -7.15 4.57
C GLN A 182 -2.25 -6.56 3.20
N SER A 183 -1.77 -5.35 2.88
CA SER A 183 -2.08 -4.68 1.62
C SER A 183 -1.56 -5.44 0.38
N MET A 184 -0.41 -6.10 0.52
CA MET A 184 0.20 -6.90 -0.55
C MET A 184 -0.34 -8.33 -0.64
N GLY A 185 -1.15 -8.77 0.33
CA GLY A 185 -1.44 -10.20 0.51
C GLY A 185 -0.18 -11.02 0.76
N ALA A 186 0.82 -10.41 1.40
CA ALA A 186 2.11 -11.02 1.70
C ALA A 186 2.11 -11.67 3.09
N THR A 187 3.08 -12.56 3.28
CA THR A 187 3.37 -13.27 4.52
C THR A 187 4.77 -12.91 4.98
N LEU A 188 4.95 -12.76 6.29
CA LEU A 188 6.25 -12.52 6.91
C LEU A 188 7.09 -13.79 6.81
N VAL A 189 8.32 -13.66 6.31
CA VAL A 189 9.31 -14.74 6.23
C VAL A 189 10.30 -14.64 7.37
N ASP A 190 10.92 -13.47 7.54
CA ASP A 190 11.87 -13.20 8.62
C ASP A 190 11.78 -11.74 9.06
N GLU A 191 12.19 -11.48 10.29
CA GLU A 191 12.25 -10.14 10.86
C GLU A 191 13.29 -10.04 11.96
N HIS A 192 14.04 -8.93 11.95
CA HIS A 192 14.88 -8.57 13.09
C HIS A 192 15.14 -7.08 13.15
N SER A 193 15.40 -6.59 14.37
CA SER A 193 15.90 -5.25 14.60
C SER A 193 17.30 -5.10 14.00
N ALA A 194 17.45 -4.11 13.13
CA ALA A 194 18.69 -3.80 12.43
C ALA A 194 18.89 -2.28 12.48
N PRO A 195 19.56 -1.74 13.51
CA PRO A 195 19.80 -0.30 13.59
C PRO A 195 20.74 0.14 12.47
N LEU A 196 20.49 1.31 11.90
CA LEU A 196 21.39 1.96 10.96
C LEU A 196 22.05 3.15 11.65
N GLN A 197 23.37 3.10 11.82
CA GLN A 197 24.12 4.10 12.59
C GLN A 197 23.52 4.26 14.01
N ALA A 198 22.98 5.45 14.34
CA ALA A 198 22.34 5.73 15.63
C ALA A 198 20.81 5.59 15.60
N TYR A 199 20.24 5.22 14.44
CA TYR A 199 18.81 5.23 14.21
C TYR A 199 18.22 3.82 14.35
N PRO A 200 17.05 3.69 15.00
CA PRO A 200 16.34 2.43 15.06
C PRO A 200 15.91 2.00 13.65
N GLY A 201 15.99 0.71 13.38
CA GLY A 201 15.59 0.14 12.12
C GLY A 201 15.18 -1.31 12.25
N ARG A 202 14.40 -1.78 11.27
CA ARG A 202 13.86 -3.13 11.22
C ARG A 202 13.93 -3.67 9.80
N LEU A 203 14.58 -4.82 9.64
CA LEU A 203 14.63 -5.53 8.37
C LEU A 203 13.53 -6.59 8.35
N VAL A 204 12.70 -6.56 7.31
CA VAL A 204 11.58 -7.46 7.10
C VAL A 204 11.78 -8.20 5.79
N GLU A 205 11.80 -9.52 5.83
CA GLU A 205 11.71 -10.38 4.65
C GLU A 205 10.27 -10.87 4.50
N PHE A 206 9.72 -10.82 3.29
CA PHE A 206 8.34 -11.20 3.02
C PHE A 206 8.17 -11.94 1.70
N ASN A 207 7.07 -12.66 1.58
CA ASN A 207 6.70 -13.40 0.36
C ASN A 207 5.21 -13.25 0.07
N SER A 208 4.84 -13.23 -1.21
CA SER A 208 3.46 -13.18 -1.71
C SER A 208 3.31 -14.15 -2.90
N ASP A 209 2.12 -14.20 -3.51
CA ASP A 209 1.86 -15.06 -4.66
C ASP A 209 2.63 -14.65 -5.94
N PHE A 210 3.12 -13.41 -6.01
CA PHE A 210 3.73 -12.85 -7.23
C PHE A 210 5.12 -12.26 -7.03
N MET A 211 5.53 -12.01 -5.78
CA MET A 211 6.85 -11.48 -5.45
C MET A 211 7.32 -11.91 -4.07
N LYS A 212 8.62 -11.80 -3.83
CA LYS A 212 9.19 -11.71 -2.48
C LYS A 212 10.03 -10.44 -2.36
N GLY A 213 10.28 -9.99 -1.14
CA GLY A 213 11.08 -8.81 -0.90
C GLY A 213 11.79 -8.78 0.44
N MET A 214 12.83 -7.95 0.52
CA MET A 214 13.42 -7.46 1.75
C MET A 214 13.13 -5.97 1.85
N ASN A 215 12.70 -5.50 3.01
CA ASN A 215 12.49 -4.08 3.26
C ASN A 215 13.10 -3.68 4.60
N TRP A 216 14.02 -2.72 4.56
CA TRP A 216 14.64 -2.14 5.74
C TRP A 216 13.98 -0.80 6.07
N PHE A 217 13.15 -0.80 7.10
CA PHE A 217 12.54 0.40 7.66
C PHE A 217 13.53 1.07 8.62
N ILE A 218 13.81 2.36 8.44
CA ILE A 218 14.72 3.12 9.30
C ILE A 218 14.02 4.41 9.72
N LEU A 219 13.93 4.64 11.03
CA LEU A 219 13.33 5.84 11.61
C LEU A 219 14.43 6.80 12.04
N ALA A 220 14.58 7.90 11.30
CA ALA A 220 15.62 8.89 11.56
C ALA A 220 15.04 10.29 11.64
N GLU A 221 15.08 10.87 12.84
CA GLU A 221 14.25 12.04 13.18
C GLU A 221 12.79 11.78 12.76
N ASN A 222 12.05 12.77 12.30
CA ASN A 222 10.62 12.61 11.95
C ASN A 222 10.40 11.99 10.57
N ASN A 223 11.35 11.18 10.08
CA ASN A 223 11.32 10.63 8.74
C ASN A 223 11.46 9.12 8.77
N LEU A 224 10.67 8.46 7.92
CA LEU A 224 10.75 7.03 7.67
C LEU A 224 11.43 6.81 6.31
N TYR A 225 12.56 6.14 6.36
CA TYR A 225 13.28 5.66 5.18
C TYR A 225 12.96 4.18 4.98
N GLN A 226 12.85 3.79 3.72
CA GLN A 226 12.74 2.39 3.33
C GLN A 226 13.81 2.07 2.30
N VAL A 227 14.52 0.97 2.50
CA VAL A 227 15.48 0.43 1.54
C VAL A 227 15.01 -0.96 1.17
N MET A 228 14.65 -1.17 -0.09
CA MET A 228 13.92 -2.36 -0.50
C MET A 228 14.56 -3.08 -1.69
N VAL A 229 14.52 -4.41 -1.61
CA VAL A 229 14.82 -5.32 -2.71
C VAL A 229 13.56 -6.10 -3.01
N LEU A 230 13.09 -6.04 -4.25
CA LEU A 230 11.92 -6.78 -4.71
C LEU A 230 12.33 -7.74 -5.83
N THR A 231 11.78 -8.95 -5.87
CA THR A 231 12.02 -9.90 -6.96
C THR A 231 10.79 -10.77 -7.26
N SER A 232 10.56 -11.05 -8.54
CA SER A 232 9.52 -12.00 -8.97
C SER A 232 9.98 -13.46 -8.89
N SER A 233 11.25 -13.72 -8.58
CA SER A 233 11.81 -15.08 -8.48
C SER A 233 11.57 -15.67 -7.09
N LEU A 234 10.38 -16.23 -6.89
CA LEU A 234 9.91 -16.73 -5.59
C LEU A 234 10.80 -17.84 -5.01
N ASP A 235 11.34 -18.70 -5.85
CA ASP A 235 12.13 -19.88 -5.42
C ASP A 235 13.60 -19.58 -5.11
N GLU A 236 14.06 -18.33 -5.27
CA GLU A 236 15.49 -18.06 -5.53
C GLU A 236 16.39 -17.58 -4.40
N GLU A 237 16.09 -17.60 -3.09
CA GLU A 237 16.91 -16.88 -2.07
C GLU A 237 17.25 -15.40 -2.42
N PHE A 238 17.82 -14.65 -1.48
CA PHE A 238 18.40 -13.33 -1.77
C PHE A 238 19.90 -13.48 -1.98
N THR A 239 20.42 -12.78 -2.98
CA THR A 239 21.84 -12.84 -3.36
C THR A 239 22.71 -12.00 -2.42
N ALA A 240 24.03 -12.20 -2.48
CA ALA A 240 24.96 -11.33 -1.78
C ALA A 240 24.90 -9.87 -2.28
N GLU A 241 24.53 -9.66 -3.55
CA GLU A 241 24.37 -8.32 -4.14
C GLU A 241 23.15 -7.60 -3.56
N ASP A 242 22.05 -8.33 -3.30
CA ASP A 242 20.85 -7.78 -2.66
C ASP A 242 21.13 -7.30 -1.24
N ARG A 243 21.92 -8.08 -0.49
CA ARG A 243 22.36 -7.69 0.86
C ARG A 243 23.35 -6.51 0.79
N ALA A 244 24.29 -6.53 -0.16
CA ALA A 244 25.20 -5.41 -0.37
C ALA A 244 24.49 -4.10 -0.72
N PHE A 245 23.38 -4.16 -1.49
CA PHE A 245 22.52 -2.99 -1.72
C PHE A 245 21.98 -2.42 -0.42
N LEU A 246 21.29 -3.24 0.38
CA LEU A 246 20.71 -2.82 1.66
C LEU A 246 21.77 -2.25 2.60
N GLU A 247 22.90 -2.95 2.75
CA GLU A 247 24.01 -2.58 3.63
C GLU A 247 24.78 -1.32 3.15
N SER A 248 24.66 -0.97 1.87
CA SER A 248 25.31 0.23 1.32
C SER A 248 24.57 1.53 1.64
N PHE A 249 23.33 1.43 2.13
CA PHE A 249 22.54 2.60 2.47
C PHE A 249 23.11 3.32 3.68
N THR A 250 23.28 4.63 3.57
CA THR A 250 23.82 5.49 4.63
C THR A 250 23.01 6.77 4.71
N LEU A 251 22.79 7.22 5.94
CA LEU A 251 22.25 8.54 6.21
C LEU A 251 23.39 9.54 6.40
N HIS A 252 23.18 10.75 5.90
CA HIS A 252 24.09 11.87 6.08
C HIS A 252 24.00 12.40 7.52
N ASP A 253 25.08 13.04 7.99
CA ASP A 253 25.12 13.64 9.34
C ASP A 253 24.14 14.82 9.50
N ASP A 254 23.80 15.49 8.40
CA ASP A 254 22.85 16.60 8.33
C ASP A 254 21.62 16.13 7.57
N LEU A 255 20.60 15.64 8.30
CA LEU A 255 19.35 15.20 7.70
C LEU A 255 18.53 16.43 7.32
N PRO A 256 18.35 16.69 6.00
CA PRO A 256 17.52 17.79 5.57
C PRO A 256 16.07 17.53 6.00
N GLN A 257 15.34 18.61 6.23
CA GLN A 257 13.90 18.59 6.38
C GLN A 257 13.33 19.20 5.10
N PRO A 258 13.00 18.39 4.07
CA PRO A 258 12.53 18.91 2.80
C PRO A 258 11.28 19.77 3.04
N ASP A 259 11.27 20.95 2.45
CA ASP A 259 10.12 21.84 2.52
C ASP A 259 9.06 21.40 1.51
N PHE A 260 8.24 20.44 1.91
CA PHE A 260 7.09 19.99 1.09
C PHE A 260 5.99 21.05 0.95
N SER A 261 6.07 22.19 1.65
CA SER A 261 5.17 23.33 1.45
C SER A 261 5.39 24.01 0.10
N ALA A 262 6.62 23.92 -0.41
CA ALA A 262 6.98 24.41 -1.74
C ALA A 262 6.71 23.33 -2.79
N ALA A 263 5.44 22.97 -3.00
CA ALA A 263 5.04 22.23 -4.19
C ALA A 263 5.71 22.89 -5.41
N PRO A 264 6.42 22.15 -6.29
CA PRO A 264 7.10 22.74 -7.40
C PRO A 264 6.07 23.55 -8.18
N ALA A 265 6.27 24.87 -8.24
CA ALA A 265 5.41 25.76 -9.00
C ALA A 265 5.43 25.26 -10.44
N GLY A 266 4.40 24.49 -10.80
CA GLY A 266 4.32 23.76 -12.05
C GLY A 266 4.70 24.69 -13.19
N GLU A 267 5.72 24.27 -13.93
CA GLU A 267 6.13 24.94 -15.14
C GLU A 267 4.90 25.00 -16.05
N ALA A 268 4.33 26.20 -16.17
CA ALA A 268 2.98 26.39 -16.68
C ALA A 268 2.78 25.66 -18.01
N ALA A 269 1.89 24.67 -17.99
CA ALA A 269 1.45 23.92 -19.15
C ALA A 269 1.05 24.90 -20.26
N THR A 270 1.69 24.74 -21.41
CA THR A 270 1.47 25.59 -22.58
C THR A 270 0.02 25.43 -23.02
N THR A 271 -0.72 26.55 -23.03
CA THR A 271 -2.15 26.60 -23.36
C THR A 271 -2.44 25.99 -24.74
N GLN A 272 -2.95 24.76 -24.74
CA GLN A 272 -3.49 24.12 -25.95
C GLN A 272 -4.86 24.73 -26.27
N PRO A 273 -5.16 25.09 -27.54
CA PRO A 273 -6.39 25.78 -27.87
C PRO A 273 -7.60 24.84 -27.73
N ALA A 274 -8.61 25.34 -27.02
CA ALA A 274 -9.92 24.72 -26.87
C ALA A 274 -10.70 24.72 -28.19
N SER A 275 -11.36 23.60 -28.50
CA SER A 275 -12.67 23.49 -29.16
C SER A 275 -12.77 22.19 -29.97
N GLU A 276 -13.17 21.11 -29.31
CA GLU A 276 -14.02 20.05 -29.88
C GLU A 276 -14.93 19.57 -28.73
N GLU A 277 -16.17 19.21 -29.05
CA GLU A 277 -17.27 18.88 -28.12
C GLU A 277 -16.82 17.99 -26.97
N ARG A 278 -16.48 18.60 -25.82
CA ARG A 278 -16.27 17.85 -24.58
C ARG A 278 -17.63 17.40 -24.07
N ALA A 279 -17.70 16.13 -23.63
CA ALA A 279 -18.80 15.66 -22.81
C ALA A 279 -19.09 16.69 -21.71
N ASP A 280 -20.37 16.91 -21.40
CA ASP A 280 -20.83 17.94 -20.46
C ASP A 280 -20.35 17.59 -19.04
N ALA A 281 -19.08 17.88 -18.73
CA ALA A 281 -18.40 17.59 -17.48
C ALA A 281 -18.85 18.52 -16.33
N GLY A 282 -20.11 18.97 -16.37
CA GLY A 282 -20.72 19.92 -15.45
C GLY A 282 -21.16 19.31 -14.11
N SER A 283 -21.21 17.98 -13.99
CA SER A 283 -21.42 17.29 -12.71
C SER A 283 -20.59 16.01 -12.61
N PRO A 284 -20.28 15.54 -11.38
CA PRO A 284 -19.56 14.28 -11.19
C PRO A 284 -20.28 13.09 -11.82
N GLU A 285 -21.61 13.04 -11.70
CA GLU A 285 -22.42 11.96 -12.29
C GLU A 285 -22.34 11.95 -13.82
N ALA A 286 -22.28 13.11 -14.47
CA ALA A 286 -22.16 13.18 -15.92
C ALA A 286 -20.80 12.66 -16.42
N VAL A 287 -19.73 12.93 -15.67
CA VAL A 287 -18.39 12.39 -15.94
C VAL A 287 -18.40 10.87 -15.82
N LEU A 288 -18.96 10.32 -14.74
CA LEU A 288 -19.04 8.87 -14.56
C LEU A 288 -19.94 8.19 -15.60
N GLN A 289 -21.07 8.81 -15.93
CA GLN A 289 -21.96 8.31 -16.97
C GLN A 289 -21.26 8.24 -18.33
N ALA A 290 -20.37 9.20 -18.66
CA ALA A 290 -19.60 9.16 -19.89
C ALA A 290 -18.66 7.95 -19.97
N VAL A 291 -18.15 7.46 -18.84
CA VAL A 291 -17.35 6.22 -18.76
C VAL A 291 -18.20 5.01 -19.15
N PHE A 292 -19.40 4.87 -18.57
CA PHE A 292 -20.31 3.77 -18.89
C PHE A 292 -20.80 3.84 -20.33
N ASP A 293 -21.16 5.03 -20.81
CA ASP A 293 -21.62 5.23 -22.18
C ASP A 293 -20.54 4.85 -23.20
N ALA A 294 -19.28 5.23 -22.95
CA ALA A 294 -18.15 4.84 -23.78
C ALA A 294 -17.92 3.31 -23.77
N ALA A 295 -18.03 2.67 -22.60
CA ALA A 295 -17.90 1.22 -22.47
C ALA A 295 -19.02 0.46 -23.20
N SER A 296 -20.28 0.91 -23.09
CA SER A 296 -21.42 0.28 -23.75
C SER A 296 -21.45 0.52 -25.27
N SER A 297 -20.96 1.68 -25.74
CA SER A 297 -20.96 2.04 -27.16
C SER A 297 -19.69 1.59 -27.91
N GLY A 298 -18.57 1.47 -27.20
CA GLY A 298 -17.24 1.30 -27.79
C GLY A 298 -16.64 2.60 -28.35
N GLU A 299 -17.20 3.77 -28.04
CA GLU A 299 -16.70 5.08 -28.46
C GLU A 299 -15.81 5.69 -27.37
N PHE A 300 -14.50 5.46 -27.46
CA PHE A 300 -13.55 5.80 -26.39
C PHE A 300 -12.90 7.18 -26.49
N GLU A 301 -12.99 7.84 -27.65
CA GLU A 301 -12.27 9.11 -27.92
C GLU A 301 -12.63 10.22 -26.92
N SER A 302 -13.86 10.21 -26.39
CA SER A 302 -14.33 11.18 -25.40
C SER A 302 -13.71 11.02 -24.01
N LEU A 303 -13.14 9.85 -23.68
CA LEU A 303 -12.61 9.56 -22.35
C LEU A 303 -11.29 10.28 -22.04
N ALA A 304 -10.50 10.61 -23.06
CA ALA A 304 -9.26 11.35 -22.90
C ALA A 304 -9.46 12.72 -22.23
N GLY A 305 -10.66 13.31 -22.38
CA GLY A 305 -11.01 14.59 -21.78
C GLY A 305 -11.43 14.53 -20.31
N LEU A 306 -11.54 13.32 -19.72
CA LEU A 306 -12.00 13.14 -18.33
C LEU A 306 -10.87 13.10 -17.31
N CYS A 307 -9.61 13.03 -17.74
CA CYS A 307 -8.45 13.01 -16.83
C CYS A 307 -8.09 14.40 -16.32
N ASP A 308 -7.66 14.47 -15.07
CA ASP A 308 -7.19 15.72 -14.47
C ASP A 308 -5.98 16.23 -15.27
N PRO A 309 -6.03 17.44 -15.85
CA PRO A 309 -4.89 18.02 -16.55
C PRO A 309 -3.65 18.22 -15.67
N THR A 310 -3.76 18.14 -14.33
CA THR A 310 -2.60 18.19 -13.42
C THR A 310 -1.96 16.81 -13.16
N GLY A 311 -2.60 15.72 -13.58
CA GLY A 311 -2.10 14.35 -13.39
C GLY A 311 -2.31 13.77 -11.99
N GLU A 312 -3.29 14.28 -11.23
CA GLU A 312 -3.67 13.74 -9.90
C GLU A 312 -4.60 12.50 -9.97
N ASN A 313 -4.73 11.91 -11.15
CA ASN A 313 -5.49 10.69 -11.35
C ASN A 313 -4.60 9.45 -11.11
N ASP A 314 -5.18 8.39 -10.54
CA ASP A 314 -4.48 7.13 -10.29
C ASP A 314 -4.27 6.29 -11.55
N GLY A 315 -3.66 5.12 -11.40
CA GLY A 315 -3.33 4.23 -12.52
C GLY A 315 -4.56 3.71 -13.27
N ASP A 316 -5.65 3.42 -12.56
CA ASP A 316 -6.87 2.87 -13.16
C ASP A 316 -7.64 3.94 -13.94
N THR A 317 -7.79 5.14 -13.37
CA THR A 317 -8.39 6.28 -14.06
C THR A 317 -7.52 6.76 -15.24
N GLN A 318 -6.19 6.70 -15.13
CA GLN A 318 -5.30 6.96 -16.26
C GLN A 318 -5.53 5.97 -17.41
N THR A 319 -5.77 4.70 -17.07
CA THR A 319 -6.07 3.65 -18.04
C THR A 319 -7.41 3.93 -18.72
N ILE A 320 -8.44 4.34 -17.98
CA ILE A 320 -9.73 4.76 -18.56
C ILE A 320 -9.54 5.89 -19.57
N CYS A 321 -8.78 6.92 -19.25
CA CYS A 321 -8.60 8.06 -20.16
C CYS A 321 -7.78 7.72 -21.42
N SER A 322 -6.89 6.73 -21.34
CA SER A 322 -6.03 6.31 -22.45
C SER A 322 -6.57 5.09 -23.22
N ILE A 323 -7.76 4.61 -22.86
CA ILE A 323 -8.34 3.37 -23.43
C ILE A 323 -8.58 3.45 -24.94
N ALA A 324 -8.73 4.66 -25.50
CA ALA A 324 -8.82 4.85 -26.95
C ALA A 324 -7.54 4.40 -27.68
N ASP A 325 -6.37 4.62 -27.06
CA ASP A 325 -5.06 4.26 -27.60
C ASP A 325 -4.62 2.83 -27.21
N ASP A 326 -5.19 2.26 -26.14
CA ASP A 326 -4.87 0.91 -25.65
C ASP A 326 -5.90 -0.14 -26.07
N THR A 327 -5.79 -0.58 -27.33
CA THR A 327 -6.65 -1.66 -27.87
C THR A 327 -6.54 -2.99 -27.12
N ALA A 328 -5.48 -3.23 -26.35
CA ALA A 328 -5.31 -4.49 -25.63
C ALA A 328 -6.20 -4.55 -24.38
N THR A 329 -6.53 -3.41 -23.79
CA THR A 329 -7.34 -3.33 -22.56
C THR A 329 -8.81 -3.00 -22.81
N GLN A 330 -9.16 -2.51 -24.01
CA GLN A 330 -10.55 -2.19 -24.40
C GLN A 330 -11.56 -3.32 -24.12
N ALA A 331 -11.19 -4.59 -24.39
CA ALA A 331 -12.10 -5.71 -24.15
C ALA A 331 -12.42 -5.88 -22.65
N SER A 332 -11.42 -5.76 -21.78
CA SER A 332 -11.59 -5.82 -20.33
C SER A 332 -12.40 -4.61 -19.83
N PHE A 333 -12.11 -3.41 -20.35
CA PHE A 333 -12.85 -2.20 -20.02
C PHE A 333 -14.34 -2.34 -20.37
N ILE A 334 -14.68 -2.80 -21.58
CA ILE A 334 -16.07 -3.07 -21.97
C ILE A 334 -16.70 -4.10 -21.03
N GLU A 335 -16.02 -5.22 -20.76
CA GLU A 335 -16.54 -6.27 -19.88
C GLU A 335 -16.91 -5.75 -18.49
N HIS A 336 -16.10 -4.85 -17.91
CA HIS A 336 -16.32 -4.35 -16.55
C HIS A 336 -17.24 -3.13 -16.48
N PHE A 337 -17.24 -2.25 -17.48
CA PHE A 337 -17.95 -0.97 -17.40
C PHE A 337 -19.22 -0.89 -18.26
N SER A 338 -19.44 -1.80 -19.22
CA SER A 338 -20.60 -1.71 -20.13
C SER A 338 -21.96 -1.96 -19.47
N THR A 339 -21.97 -2.57 -18.29
CA THR A 339 -23.13 -2.81 -17.41
C THR A 339 -23.18 -1.83 -16.25
N GLY A 340 -22.24 -0.88 -16.20
CA GLY A 340 -22.07 0.04 -15.09
C GLY A 340 -23.26 0.98 -14.91
N GLN A 341 -23.58 1.31 -13.66
CA GLN A 341 -24.66 2.23 -13.33
C GLN A 341 -24.37 3.00 -12.05
N ILE A 342 -24.78 4.25 -12.01
CA ILE A 342 -24.70 5.08 -10.81
C ILE A 342 -25.74 4.56 -9.79
N SER A 343 -25.30 4.23 -8.57
CA SER A 343 -26.13 3.63 -7.53
C SER A 343 -26.64 4.63 -6.49
N GLY A 344 -26.08 5.84 -6.46
CA GLY A 344 -26.47 6.93 -5.56
C GLY A 344 -26.16 8.32 -6.10
N SER A 345 -26.47 9.36 -5.32
CA SER A 345 -26.13 10.75 -5.68
C SER A 345 -24.68 11.06 -5.34
N ALA A 346 -24.04 11.96 -6.09
CA ALA A 346 -22.70 12.44 -5.74
C ALA A 346 -22.70 13.13 -4.38
N VAL A 347 -21.67 12.84 -3.58
CA VAL A 347 -21.35 13.58 -2.36
C VAL A 347 -20.22 14.54 -2.71
N ILE A 348 -20.51 15.84 -2.71
CA ILE A 348 -19.54 16.89 -3.02
C ILE A 348 -18.98 17.46 -1.71
N SER A 349 -17.67 17.65 -1.64
CA SER A 349 -16.98 18.26 -0.49
C SER A 349 -17.52 19.67 -0.19
N ALA A 350 -17.32 20.14 1.04
CA ALA A 350 -17.87 21.42 1.49
C ALA A 350 -17.30 22.63 0.72
N ASP A 351 -16.07 22.53 0.24
CA ASP A 351 -15.39 23.52 -0.60
C ASP A 351 -15.64 23.32 -2.11
N GLY A 352 -16.29 22.21 -2.49
CA GLY A 352 -16.67 21.92 -3.87
C GLY A 352 -15.51 21.47 -4.77
N THR A 353 -14.37 21.10 -4.19
CA THR A 353 -13.19 20.65 -4.94
C THR A 353 -13.15 19.15 -5.19
N GLU A 354 -13.92 18.36 -4.43
CA GLU A 354 -13.92 16.90 -4.53
C GLU A 354 -15.34 16.36 -4.59
N ALA A 355 -15.49 15.19 -5.20
CA ALA A 355 -16.74 14.46 -5.21
C ALA A 355 -16.53 12.95 -5.18
N GLU A 356 -17.46 12.26 -4.53
CA GLU A 356 -17.57 10.80 -4.51
C GLU A 356 -18.89 10.38 -5.15
N VAL A 357 -18.85 9.47 -6.13
CA VAL A 357 -20.03 8.97 -6.83
C VAL A 357 -20.10 7.44 -6.67
N PRO A 358 -21.03 6.92 -5.86
CA PRO A 358 -21.20 5.47 -5.73
C PRO A 358 -21.80 4.88 -7.02
N PHE A 359 -21.26 3.75 -7.45
CA PHE A 359 -21.69 3.05 -8.66
C PHE A 359 -21.63 1.53 -8.50
N LEU A 360 -22.21 0.85 -9.47
CA LEU A 360 -22.12 -0.59 -9.66
C LEU A 360 -21.40 -0.87 -10.98
N PHE A 361 -20.55 -1.89 -11.01
CA PHE A 361 -19.82 -2.32 -12.22
C PHE A 361 -19.56 -3.84 -12.23
N GLY A 362 -18.73 -4.29 -13.16
CA GLY A 362 -18.33 -5.69 -13.34
C GLY A 362 -19.21 -6.43 -14.36
N PRO A 363 -18.84 -7.67 -14.73
CA PRO A 363 -19.54 -8.42 -15.80
C PRO A 363 -21.05 -8.61 -15.59
N ASP A 364 -21.50 -8.56 -14.33
CA ASP A 364 -22.90 -8.67 -13.93
C ASP A 364 -23.53 -7.34 -13.47
N GLY A 365 -22.75 -6.27 -13.34
CA GLY A 365 -23.19 -4.95 -12.91
C GLY A 365 -23.63 -4.89 -11.44
N GLN A 366 -23.02 -5.72 -10.58
CA GLN A 366 -23.40 -5.87 -9.18
C GLN A 366 -22.26 -5.54 -8.19
N GLN A 367 -21.05 -5.27 -8.67
CA GLN A 367 -19.92 -4.92 -7.80
C GLN A 367 -20.05 -3.45 -7.42
N GLU A 368 -20.14 -3.15 -6.12
CA GLU A 368 -20.21 -1.78 -5.61
C GLU A 368 -18.83 -1.14 -5.59
N GLU A 369 -18.73 0.10 -6.05
CA GLU A 369 -17.51 0.90 -5.99
C GLU A 369 -17.84 2.40 -5.86
N THR A 370 -16.85 3.22 -5.50
CA THR A 370 -17.01 4.68 -5.38
C THR A 370 -15.99 5.44 -6.23
N MET A 371 -16.48 6.16 -7.22
CA MET A 371 -15.63 7.00 -8.08
C MET A 371 -15.32 8.33 -7.39
N LYS A 372 -14.04 8.61 -7.18
CA LYS A 372 -13.53 9.89 -6.68
C LYS A 372 -13.18 10.82 -7.83
N MET A 373 -13.49 12.09 -7.66
CA MET A 373 -13.30 13.12 -8.68
C MET A 373 -12.81 14.42 -8.09
N ILE A 374 -12.09 15.19 -8.92
CA ILE A 374 -11.57 16.51 -8.56
C ILE A 374 -12.19 17.58 -9.45
N ASN A 375 -12.54 18.73 -8.88
CA ASN A 375 -13.03 19.90 -9.59
C ASN A 375 -11.88 20.86 -9.91
N ARG A 376 -11.68 21.18 -11.20
CA ARG A 376 -10.84 22.30 -11.63
C ARG A 376 -11.69 23.31 -12.37
N ASP A 377 -11.78 24.51 -11.82
CA ASP A 377 -12.46 25.65 -12.44
C ASP A 377 -13.92 25.34 -12.88
N GLY A 378 -14.64 24.53 -12.10
CA GLY A 378 -16.01 24.13 -12.38
C GLY A 378 -16.15 22.93 -13.31
N GLN A 379 -15.05 22.27 -13.69
CA GLN A 379 -15.05 21.02 -14.46
C GLN A 379 -14.63 19.85 -13.58
N TRP A 380 -15.31 18.71 -13.71
CA TRP A 380 -15.00 17.50 -12.97
C TRP A 380 -14.11 16.55 -13.76
N TYR A 381 -13.17 15.91 -13.06
CA TYR A 381 -12.21 14.96 -13.63
C TYR A 381 -12.12 13.70 -12.76
N LEU A 382 -11.82 12.57 -13.38
CA LEU A 382 -11.58 11.31 -12.68
C LEU A 382 -10.29 11.42 -11.85
N SER A 383 -10.33 10.94 -10.60
CA SER A 383 -9.17 10.90 -9.71
C SER A 383 -8.81 9.48 -9.29
N SER A 384 -9.77 8.69 -8.77
CA SER A 384 -9.53 7.29 -8.40
C SER A 384 -10.85 6.52 -8.27
N PHE A 385 -10.82 5.20 -8.22
CA PHE A 385 -11.96 4.38 -7.78
C PHE A 385 -11.51 3.02 -7.26
#